data_AF-A0A7Y0JPI3-F1
#
_entry.id   AF-A0A7Y0JPI3-F1
#
_cell.length_a   1.000
_cell.length_b   1.000
_cell.length_c   1.000
_cell.angle_alpha   90.00
_cell.angle_beta   90.00
_cell.angle_gamma   90.00
#
_symmetry.space_group_name_H-M   'P 1'
#
loop_
_entity.id
_entity.type
_entity.pdbx_description
1 polymer ?
#
loop_
_entity_poly.entity_id
_entity_poly.type
_entity_poly.pdbx_seq_one_letter_code
_entity_poly.pdbx_strand_id
1 'polypeptide(L)'
;MTSLDKTFFPGEQRDDFTVIGSVTQRADALGHVTGRTAFFEDLTPPGLLHLKMARSQRHHARIAGVDLSDALAVDGVVRILTHADIPNNLYTPLKLIGVEPDDEPILAEDTVRYLGDPICAVVAETEAAAYEAVARIRVTYQDLPAVFDVEEALAEGAPLVNEYQGHNYFTYEGHHCRRLRFGDVDEAFARADHVFEWRYESAPIEHAPTETTGCIVVPQPDGRLRIHSDTQACFFTLDNTALILGTPFNKLRIVGGTVGGGFGGKVDIVVEPVACVAAMLTNRPVKFVYTRYEEMQVSSPRAAERIYIKDAVMNDGRILGRKIILYVDAGAYARHSPYGTTKAAAHMPGPYAIPNVWADCHCVFTNRTPSSAMRGFGVTIADFALESQMDRIARALEMDPLRLRLLNAYRDGDMKAHRKVAEGTALIEVIQKAAAMVGHELPAEFRRMSSAEGR
;
A
#
# COMPACT_ATOMS: atom_id res chain seq x y z
N MET A 1 -31.61 11.19 -8.00
CA MET A 1 -31.21 10.46 -6.77
C MET A 1 -31.99 9.16 -6.75
N THR A 2 -31.31 8.03 -6.94
CA THR A 2 -31.92 6.72 -6.72
C THR A 2 -32.15 6.55 -5.23
N SER A 3 -33.40 6.41 -4.81
CA SER A 3 -33.74 5.93 -3.47
C SER A 3 -33.10 4.56 -3.26
N LEU A 4 -32.69 4.26 -2.02
CA LEU A 4 -32.29 2.90 -1.63
C LEU A 4 -33.40 1.91 -2.03
N ASP A 5 -33.02 0.82 -2.68
CA ASP A 5 -33.95 -0.21 -3.14
C ASP A 5 -34.32 -1.11 -1.96
N LYS A 6 -35.46 -0.81 -1.34
CA LYS A 6 -35.92 -1.44 -0.10
C LYS A 6 -36.42 -2.88 -0.29
N THR A 7 -36.39 -3.42 -1.51
CA THR A 7 -36.80 -4.81 -1.76
C THR A 7 -35.73 -5.82 -1.38
N PHE A 8 -34.47 -5.40 -1.23
CA PHE A 8 -33.37 -6.24 -0.77
C PHE A 8 -33.25 -6.20 0.76
N PHE A 9 -33.03 -7.36 1.39
CA PHE A 9 -32.84 -7.52 2.84
C PHE A 9 -33.93 -6.86 3.73
N PRO A 10 -35.24 -7.09 3.47
CA PRO A 10 -36.33 -6.37 4.14
C PRO A 10 -36.42 -6.60 5.66
N GLY A 11 -35.79 -7.65 6.19
CA GLY A 11 -35.75 -7.96 7.63
C GLY A 11 -34.60 -7.31 8.40
N GLU A 12 -33.61 -6.73 7.72
CA GLU A 12 -32.42 -6.13 8.35
C GLU A 12 -32.46 -4.61 8.34
N GLN A 13 -33.38 -4.02 7.57
CA GLN A 13 -33.45 -2.59 7.40
C GLN A 13 -34.09 -1.89 8.61
N ARG A 14 -33.48 -0.77 9.02
CA ARG A 14 -34.02 0.16 10.01
C ARG A 14 -34.36 1.49 9.35
N ASP A 15 -35.63 1.86 9.42
CA ASP A 15 -36.17 3.10 8.84
C ASP A 15 -36.39 4.21 9.89
N ASP A 16 -35.96 3.98 11.14
CA ASP A 16 -36.12 4.92 12.26
C ASP A 16 -34.96 5.92 12.41
N PHE A 17 -34.01 5.91 11.46
CA PHE A 17 -32.89 6.85 11.47
C PHE A 17 -33.29 8.20 10.88
N THR A 18 -32.97 9.28 11.59
CA THR A 18 -33.25 10.65 11.16
C THR A 18 -32.17 11.25 10.26
N VAL A 19 -30.95 10.71 10.28
CA VAL A 19 -29.78 11.25 9.56
C VAL A 19 -29.07 10.20 8.69
N ILE A 20 -28.93 8.96 9.18
CA ILE A 20 -28.22 7.88 8.46
C ILE A 20 -28.91 7.60 7.11
N GLY A 21 -28.14 7.57 6.02
CA GLY A 21 -28.65 7.36 4.66
C GLY A 21 -29.19 8.63 3.96
N SER A 22 -29.31 9.75 4.67
CA SER A 22 -29.72 11.03 4.09
C SER A 22 -28.52 11.82 3.51
N VAL A 23 -28.78 12.63 2.48
CA VAL A 23 -27.77 13.55 1.94
C VAL A 23 -27.65 14.76 2.84
N THR A 24 -26.53 14.86 3.55
CA THR A 24 -26.20 15.98 4.43
C THR A 24 -24.92 16.67 3.98
N GLN A 25 -24.80 17.97 4.24
CA GLN A 25 -23.58 18.70 3.96
C GLN A 25 -22.48 18.31 4.95
N ARG A 26 -21.30 17.96 4.43
CA ARG A 26 -20.12 17.67 5.26
C ARG A 26 -19.70 18.93 6.02
N ALA A 27 -19.37 18.80 7.31
CA ALA A 27 -19.15 19.93 8.21
C ALA A 27 -18.02 20.88 7.79
N ASP A 28 -16.98 20.36 7.15
CA ASP A 28 -15.81 21.08 6.64
C ASP A 28 -15.97 21.59 5.20
N ALA A 29 -17.06 21.24 4.50
CA ALA A 29 -17.24 21.55 3.08
C ALA A 29 -17.12 23.05 2.77
N LEU A 30 -17.68 23.90 3.64
CA LEU A 30 -17.64 25.35 3.44
C LEU A 30 -16.19 25.88 3.50
N GLY A 31 -15.35 25.32 4.37
CA GLY A 31 -13.93 25.69 4.47
C GLY A 31 -13.20 25.42 3.16
N HIS A 32 -13.41 24.25 2.57
CA HIS A 32 -12.74 23.83 1.34
C HIS A 32 -13.12 24.69 0.13
N VAL A 33 -14.42 24.95 -0.07
CA VAL A 33 -14.89 25.71 -1.24
C VAL A 33 -14.64 27.22 -1.13
N THR A 34 -14.31 27.72 0.05
CA THR A 34 -13.99 29.14 0.27
C THR A 34 -12.51 29.42 0.46
N GLY A 35 -11.65 28.39 0.37
CA GLY A 35 -10.20 28.51 0.60
C GLY A 35 -9.84 28.86 2.05
N ARG A 36 -10.70 28.51 3.01
CA ARG A 36 -10.50 28.77 4.45
C ARG A 36 -10.02 27.54 5.23
N THR A 37 -10.08 26.36 4.60
CA THR A 37 -9.41 25.19 5.15
C THR A 37 -7.90 25.42 5.13
N ALA A 38 -7.26 25.29 6.30
CA ALA A 38 -5.81 25.32 6.41
C ALA A 38 -5.21 23.92 6.24
N PHE A 39 -4.27 23.80 5.32
CA PHE A 39 -3.39 22.65 5.13
C PHE A 39 -2.09 22.88 5.91
N PHE A 40 -1.26 21.84 6.07
CA PHE A 40 -0.02 21.98 6.86
C PHE A 40 0.93 23.00 6.24
N GLU A 41 0.96 23.08 4.91
CA GLU A 41 1.86 23.95 4.16
C GLU A 41 1.51 25.45 4.25
N ASP A 42 0.27 25.78 4.65
CA ASP A 42 -0.17 27.17 4.89
C ASP A 42 0.48 27.78 6.15
N LEU A 43 1.16 26.96 6.96
CA LEU A 43 1.85 27.41 8.18
C LEU A 43 3.23 28.01 7.85
N THR A 44 3.45 29.26 8.26
CA THR A 44 4.73 29.97 8.10
C THR A 44 5.31 30.39 9.47
N PRO A 45 5.88 29.45 10.25
CA PRO A 45 6.43 29.79 11.55
C PRO A 45 7.72 30.64 11.39
N PRO A 46 8.00 31.60 12.30
CA PRO A 46 9.21 32.40 12.22
C PRO A 46 10.49 31.55 12.25
N GLY A 47 11.47 31.89 11.40
CA GLY A 47 12.75 31.20 11.34
C GLY A 47 12.71 29.81 10.72
N LEU A 48 11.64 29.48 9.97
CA LEU A 48 11.44 28.21 9.27
C LEU A 48 12.67 27.84 8.42
N LEU A 49 13.14 26.60 8.60
CA LEU A 49 14.15 25.95 7.78
C LEU A 49 13.51 25.04 6.75
N HIS A 50 14.21 24.81 5.65
CA HIS A 50 13.80 23.96 4.54
C HIS A 50 14.69 22.73 4.46
N LEU A 51 14.08 21.56 4.46
CA LEU A 51 14.76 20.27 4.35
C LEU A 51 14.57 19.67 2.96
N LYS A 52 15.67 19.25 2.32
CA LYS A 52 15.68 18.48 1.07
C LYS A 52 16.61 17.29 1.16
N MET A 53 16.26 16.22 0.47
CA MET A 53 17.02 14.97 0.48
C MET A 53 18.01 14.93 -0.68
N ALA A 54 19.26 14.56 -0.39
CA ALA A 54 20.17 14.01 -1.39
C ALA A 54 19.90 12.52 -1.51
N ARG A 55 19.52 12.09 -2.71
CA ARG A 55 19.01 10.74 -2.99
C ARG A 55 19.92 10.02 -3.97
N SER A 56 19.89 8.69 -3.91
CA SER A 56 20.64 7.81 -4.78
C SER A 56 20.28 8.02 -6.25
N GLN A 57 21.33 8.07 -7.09
CA GLN A 57 21.21 8.00 -8.55
C GLN A 57 21.48 6.58 -9.08
N ARG A 58 21.53 5.58 -8.19
CA ARG A 58 21.81 4.16 -8.50
C ARG A 58 20.70 3.26 -7.99
N HIS A 59 20.39 2.21 -8.74
CA HIS A 59 19.41 1.19 -8.32
C HIS A 59 19.95 0.25 -7.26
N HIS A 60 21.24 -0.07 -7.30
CA HIS A 60 21.89 -0.91 -6.28
C HIS A 60 23.39 -0.62 -6.26
N ALA A 61 23.91 -0.12 -5.13
CA ALA A 61 25.34 0.19 -5.01
C ALA A 61 25.77 0.30 -3.55
N ARG A 62 27.03 -0.03 -3.26
CA ARG A 62 27.68 0.36 -2.01
C ARG A 62 28.08 1.83 -2.08
N ILE A 63 27.91 2.54 -0.99
CA ILE A 63 28.38 3.91 -0.77
C ILE A 63 29.84 3.81 -0.30
N ALA A 64 30.78 4.11 -1.20
CA ALA A 64 32.20 4.13 -0.87
C ALA A 64 32.61 5.41 -0.14
N GLY A 65 31.83 6.48 -0.28
CA GLY A 65 32.03 7.73 0.45
C GLY A 65 31.05 8.82 0.02
N VAL A 66 30.80 9.76 0.95
CA VAL A 66 29.96 10.94 0.73
C VAL A 66 30.77 12.17 1.08
N ASP A 67 31.00 13.05 0.10
CA ASP A 67 31.65 14.35 0.30
C ASP A 67 30.59 15.45 0.39
N LEU A 68 30.56 16.09 1.56
CA LEU A 68 29.63 17.15 1.92
C LEU A 68 30.27 18.55 1.90
N SER A 69 31.57 18.66 1.60
CA SER A 69 32.34 19.89 1.78
C SER A 69 31.79 21.06 0.94
N ASP A 70 31.57 20.85 -0.35
CA ASP A 70 31.01 21.87 -1.26
C ASP A 70 29.58 22.27 -0.89
N ALA A 71 28.80 21.33 -0.32
CA ALA A 71 27.43 21.55 0.11
C ALA A 71 27.36 22.35 1.41
N LEU A 72 28.24 22.07 2.37
CA LEU A 72 28.37 22.82 3.63
C LEU A 72 28.85 24.26 3.41
N ALA A 73 29.53 24.53 2.29
CA ALA A 73 29.99 25.87 1.91
C ALA A 73 28.92 26.75 1.24
N VAL A 74 27.72 26.22 0.97
CA VAL A 74 26.61 26.99 0.40
C VAL A 74 26.05 27.94 1.45
N ASP A 75 25.92 29.22 1.09
CA ASP A 75 25.35 30.23 1.99
C ASP A 75 23.90 29.88 2.36
N GLY A 76 23.57 30.01 3.64
CA GLY A 76 22.28 29.61 4.19
C GLY A 76 22.13 28.12 4.51
N VAL A 77 23.12 27.25 4.26
CA VAL A 77 23.09 25.87 4.79
C VAL A 77 23.33 25.90 6.30
N VAL A 78 22.43 25.25 7.04
CA VAL A 78 22.49 25.19 8.51
C VAL A 78 23.10 23.88 8.98
N ARG A 79 22.70 22.76 8.37
CA ARG A 79 23.18 21.42 8.70
C ARG A 79 22.91 20.45 7.57
N ILE A 80 23.70 19.39 7.48
CA ILE A 80 23.41 18.21 6.66
C ILE A 80 23.39 17.01 7.60
N LEU A 81 22.29 16.25 7.58
CA LEU A 81 22.10 15.04 8.36
C LEU A 81 22.48 13.81 7.54
N THR A 82 23.08 12.84 8.21
CA THR A 82 23.47 11.52 7.69
C THR A 82 22.82 10.43 8.53
N HIS A 83 23.00 9.16 8.14
CA HIS A 83 22.54 8.00 8.92
C HIS A 83 22.95 8.07 10.41
N ALA A 84 24.11 8.65 10.72
CA ALA A 84 24.64 8.78 12.08
C ALA A 84 23.84 9.75 12.97
N ASP A 85 23.05 10.65 12.36
CA ASP A 85 22.20 11.58 13.10
C ASP A 85 20.84 10.97 13.46
N ILE A 86 20.47 9.82 12.88
CA ILE A 86 19.19 9.14 13.11
C ILE A 86 19.33 8.16 14.28
N PRO A 87 18.62 8.35 15.43
CA PRO A 87 18.81 7.51 16.61
C PRO A 87 18.57 6.03 16.37
N ASN A 88 17.49 5.68 15.68
CA ASN A 88 17.21 4.33 15.20
C ASN A 88 17.07 4.36 13.68
N ASN A 89 18.20 4.24 12.98
CA ASN A 89 18.25 4.40 11.54
C ASN A 89 17.62 3.22 10.77
N LEU A 90 17.73 1.98 11.25
CA LEU A 90 17.11 0.81 10.61
C LEU A 90 15.73 0.54 11.22
N TYR A 91 14.70 0.50 10.37
CA TYR A 91 13.31 0.45 10.82
C TYR A 91 12.38 -0.26 9.83
N THR A 92 11.21 -0.73 10.29
CA THR A 92 10.07 -1.05 9.43
C THR A 92 8.76 -0.51 10.04
N PRO A 93 7.87 0.14 9.25
CA PRO A 93 6.61 0.68 9.75
C PRO A 93 5.73 -0.32 10.52
N LEU A 94 5.76 -1.59 10.11
CA LEU A 94 4.92 -2.63 10.69
C LEU A 94 5.48 -3.22 12.00
N LYS A 95 6.62 -2.73 12.50
CA LYS A 95 7.21 -3.16 13.78
C LYS A 95 6.22 -3.04 14.95
N LEU A 96 5.38 -2.01 14.96
CA LEU A 96 4.36 -1.78 16.00
C LEU A 96 3.35 -2.92 16.14
N ILE A 97 3.19 -3.74 15.10
CA ILE A 97 2.30 -4.90 15.09
C ILE A 97 3.07 -6.23 15.00
N GLY A 98 4.37 -6.22 15.33
CA GLY A 98 5.21 -7.42 15.41
C GLY A 98 5.64 -8.00 14.07
N VAL A 99 5.72 -7.18 13.02
CA VAL A 99 6.30 -7.59 11.73
C VAL A 99 7.79 -7.23 11.75
N GLU A 100 8.63 -8.24 11.56
CA GLU A 100 10.09 -8.19 11.67
C GLU A 100 10.73 -9.00 10.53
N PRO A 101 12.04 -8.84 10.25
CA PRO A 101 12.97 -7.87 10.84
C PRO A 101 12.76 -6.44 10.31
N ASP A 102 13.35 -5.45 11.01
CA ASP A 102 13.54 -4.11 10.46
C ASP A 102 14.46 -4.20 9.22
N ASP A 103 14.12 -3.48 8.16
CA ASP A 103 14.76 -3.69 6.85
C ASP A 103 15.01 -2.42 6.04
N GLU A 104 14.54 -1.25 6.49
CA GLU A 104 14.67 0.03 5.79
C GLU A 104 15.45 1.05 6.61
N PRO A 105 16.64 1.48 6.16
CA PRO A 105 17.31 2.65 6.69
C PRO A 105 16.53 3.94 6.39
N ILE A 106 16.38 4.84 7.37
CA ILE A 106 15.80 6.18 7.16
C ILE A 106 16.70 7.02 6.25
N LEU A 107 18.01 6.94 6.47
CA LEU A 107 19.06 7.42 5.57
C LEU A 107 20.05 6.27 5.32
N ALA A 108 20.37 5.99 4.06
CA ALA A 108 21.29 4.94 3.67
C ALA A 108 22.67 5.14 4.33
N GLU A 109 23.17 4.09 4.97
CA GLU A 109 24.46 4.07 5.65
C GLU A 109 25.57 3.60 4.70
N ASP A 110 25.42 2.39 4.16
CA ASP A 110 26.47 1.68 3.43
C ASP A 110 26.04 1.26 2.02
N THR A 111 24.75 1.08 1.79
CA THR A 111 24.20 0.55 0.53
C THR A 111 22.90 1.26 0.17
N VAL A 112 22.79 1.67 -1.09
CA VAL A 112 21.54 2.13 -1.71
C VAL A 112 20.91 0.98 -2.49
N ARG A 113 19.60 0.76 -2.34
CA ARG A 113 18.89 -0.42 -2.85
C ARG A 113 17.82 -0.11 -3.89
N TYR A 114 17.57 1.18 -4.16
CA TYR A 114 16.73 1.63 -5.28
C TYR A 114 17.12 3.03 -5.76
N LEU A 115 16.65 3.39 -6.97
CA LEU A 115 16.84 4.74 -7.52
C LEU A 115 15.96 5.75 -6.77
N GLY A 116 16.59 6.60 -5.96
CA GLY A 116 15.90 7.55 -5.08
C GLY A 116 16.05 7.27 -3.58
N ASP A 117 16.79 6.23 -3.21
CA ASP A 117 17.12 5.87 -1.81
C ASP A 117 17.75 7.08 -1.09
N PRO A 118 17.20 7.56 0.03
CA PRO A 118 17.72 8.75 0.70
C PRO A 118 19.09 8.49 1.33
N ILE A 119 20.04 9.40 1.12
CA ILE A 119 21.44 9.27 1.62
C ILE A 119 21.72 10.33 2.70
N CYS A 120 21.35 11.59 2.43
CA CYS A 120 21.54 12.69 3.37
C CYS A 120 20.35 13.65 3.31
N ALA A 121 20.12 14.40 4.41
CA ALA A 121 19.12 15.45 4.47
C ALA A 121 19.79 16.82 4.68
N VAL A 122 19.69 17.71 3.70
CA VAL A 122 20.17 19.10 3.80
C VAL A 122 19.10 19.94 4.48
N VAL A 123 19.50 20.74 5.47
CA VAL A 123 18.66 21.71 6.17
C VAL A 123 19.25 23.11 5.94
N ALA A 124 18.46 24.01 5.35
CA ALA A 124 18.91 25.36 4.99
C ALA A 124 17.87 26.43 5.33
N GLU A 125 18.29 27.69 5.33
CA GLU A 125 17.44 28.86 5.63
C GLU A 125 16.44 29.16 4.52
N THR A 126 16.72 28.73 3.30
CA THR A 126 15.83 28.87 2.15
C THR A 126 15.75 27.56 1.38
N GLU A 127 14.65 27.35 0.67
CA GLU A 127 14.51 26.18 -0.21
C GLU A 127 15.57 26.18 -1.33
N ALA A 128 15.91 27.35 -1.87
CA ALA A 128 16.93 27.50 -2.91
C ALA A 128 18.31 27.04 -2.43
N ALA A 129 18.74 27.47 -1.24
CA ALA A 129 20.00 27.02 -0.65
C ALA A 129 20.00 25.51 -0.38
N ALA A 130 18.86 24.93 0.05
CA ALA A 130 18.74 23.49 0.24
C ALA A 130 18.96 22.72 -1.08
N TYR A 131 18.33 23.15 -2.17
CA TYR A 131 18.53 22.52 -3.49
C TYR A 131 19.96 22.68 -4.02
N GLU A 132 20.53 23.87 -3.89
CA GLU A 132 21.90 24.14 -4.32
C GLU A 132 22.90 23.23 -3.59
N ALA A 133 22.74 23.09 -2.26
CA ALA A 133 23.59 22.21 -1.48
C ALA A 133 23.37 20.73 -1.82
N VAL A 134 22.14 20.26 -2.02
CA VAL A 134 21.88 18.89 -2.51
C VAL A 134 22.61 18.62 -3.83
N ALA A 135 22.60 19.58 -4.76
CA ALA A 135 23.29 19.43 -6.05
C ALA A 135 24.82 19.40 -5.95
N ARG A 136 25.39 19.87 -4.84
CA ARG A 136 26.85 19.89 -4.58
C ARG A 136 27.35 18.68 -3.77
N ILE A 137 26.46 17.85 -3.24
CA ILE A 137 26.85 16.61 -2.55
C ILE A 137 27.39 15.63 -3.59
N ARG A 138 28.58 15.06 -3.31
CA ARG A 138 29.21 14.07 -4.19
C ARG A 138 29.21 12.71 -3.49
N VAL A 139 28.58 11.73 -4.11
CA VAL A 139 28.55 10.35 -3.62
C VAL A 139 29.40 9.48 -4.53
N THR A 140 30.32 8.72 -3.94
CA THR A 140 31.11 7.71 -4.65
C THR A 140 30.45 6.35 -4.47
N TYR A 141 30.11 5.70 -5.57
CA TYR A 141 29.42 4.41 -5.59
C TYR A 141 30.33 3.29 -6.08
N GLN A 142 30.09 2.09 -5.56
CA GLN A 142 30.47 0.83 -6.18
C GLN A 142 29.18 0.10 -6.59
N ASP A 143 28.87 0.09 -7.88
CA ASP A 143 27.65 -0.52 -8.40
C ASP A 143 27.59 -2.02 -8.07
N LEU A 144 26.40 -2.48 -7.67
CA LEU A 144 26.07 -3.87 -7.39
C LEU A 144 25.07 -4.38 -8.45
N PRO A 145 25.02 -5.70 -8.72
CA PRO A 145 24.00 -6.26 -9.60
C PRO A 145 22.60 -5.99 -9.04
N ALA A 146 21.69 -5.51 -9.88
CA ALA A 146 20.30 -5.25 -9.50
C ALA A 146 19.36 -6.27 -10.16
N VAL A 147 18.24 -6.57 -9.51
CA VAL A 147 17.17 -7.42 -10.03
C VAL A 147 15.84 -6.68 -9.97
N PHE A 148 15.07 -6.76 -11.05
CA PHE A 148 13.80 -6.04 -11.18
C PHE A 148 12.62 -6.98 -11.45
N ASP A 149 12.82 -8.20 -11.92
CA ASP A 149 11.69 -9.14 -12.05
C ASP A 149 11.54 -9.96 -10.77
N VAL A 150 10.29 -10.15 -10.32
CA VAL A 150 9.99 -10.87 -9.09
C VAL A 150 10.30 -12.38 -9.19
N GLU A 151 10.19 -12.97 -10.38
CA GLU A 151 10.54 -14.38 -10.57
C GLU A 151 12.07 -14.54 -10.68
N GLU A 152 12.76 -13.60 -11.34
CA GLU A 152 14.23 -13.55 -11.35
C GLU A 152 14.80 -13.34 -9.95
N ALA A 153 14.18 -12.49 -9.12
CA ALA A 153 14.62 -12.23 -7.75
C ALA A 153 14.53 -13.47 -6.85
N LEU A 154 13.61 -14.39 -7.16
CA LEU A 154 13.42 -15.65 -6.44
C LEU A 154 14.27 -16.81 -6.99
N ALA A 155 14.95 -16.61 -8.13
CA ALA A 155 15.78 -17.65 -8.74
C ALA A 155 17.04 -17.95 -7.90
N GLU A 156 17.56 -19.17 -8.04
CA GLU A 156 18.83 -19.55 -7.41
C GLU A 156 19.97 -18.67 -7.94
N GLY A 157 20.77 -18.09 -7.03
CA GLY A 157 21.88 -17.21 -7.38
C GLY A 157 21.48 -15.79 -7.78
N ALA A 158 20.22 -15.40 -7.64
CA ALA A 158 19.78 -14.02 -7.85
C ALA A 158 20.54 -13.03 -6.94
N PRO A 159 20.81 -11.80 -7.41
CA PRO A 159 21.37 -10.75 -6.56
C PRO A 159 20.50 -10.54 -5.32
N LEU A 160 21.11 -10.52 -4.14
CA LEU A 160 20.40 -10.21 -2.90
C LEU A 160 20.09 -8.71 -2.86
N VAL A 161 18.81 -8.36 -2.76
CA VAL A 161 18.33 -6.97 -2.77
C VAL A 161 18.52 -6.33 -1.40
N ASN A 162 18.18 -7.07 -0.35
CA ASN A 162 18.19 -6.59 1.02
C ASN A 162 18.87 -7.61 1.93
N GLU A 163 20.10 -7.28 2.36
CA GLU A 163 20.91 -8.13 3.24
C GLU A 163 20.28 -8.35 4.62
N TYR A 164 19.43 -7.44 5.12
CA TYR A 164 18.75 -7.58 6.42
C TYR A 164 17.77 -8.76 6.44
N GLN A 165 17.22 -9.11 5.29
CA GLN A 165 16.31 -10.25 5.12
C GLN A 165 17.07 -11.55 4.80
N GLY A 166 18.28 -11.45 4.24
CA GLY A 166 19.10 -12.60 3.81
C GLY A 166 18.56 -13.36 2.59
N HIS A 167 17.39 -12.98 2.07
CA HIS A 167 16.73 -13.53 0.89
C HIS A 167 15.77 -12.50 0.26
N ASN A 168 15.35 -12.72 -0.98
CA ASN A 168 14.51 -11.77 -1.73
C ASN A 168 12.99 -11.96 -1.54
N TYR A 169 12.55 -12.52 -0.40
CA TYR A 169 11.12 -12.61 -0.07
C TYR A 169 10.87 -12.28 1.39
N PHE A 170 9.65 -11.88 1.72
CA PHE A 170 9.24 -11.77 3.12
C PHE A 170 8.92 -13.15 3.70
N THR A 171 9.47 -13.46 4.88
CA THR A 171 9.16 -14.71 5.59
C THR A 171 7.93 -14.52 6.46
N TYR A 172 6.84 -15.18 6.08
CA TYR A 172 5.65 -15.38 6.92
C TYR A 172 5.93 -16.50 7.94
N GLU A 173 4.93 -17.02 8.65
CA GLU A 173 5.05 -17.99 9.76
C GLU A 173 5.87 -19.27 9.44
N GLY A 174 7.19 -19.15 9.31
CA GLY A 174 8.12 -20.16 8.79
C GLY A 174 8.03 -20.40 7.28
N HIS A 175 7.44 -19.50 6.48
CA HIS A 175 7.14 -19.75 5.06
C HIS A 175 7.60 -18.61 4.15
N HIS A 176 8.15 -18.97 2.99
CA HIS A 176 8.55 -18.04 1.93
C HIS A 176 7.40 -17.31 1.21
N CYS A 177 6.16 -17.59 1.61
CA CYS A 177 4.94 -17.01 1.06
C CYS A 177 3.79 -17.12 2.04
N ARG A 178 2.77 -16.27 1.85
CA ARG A 178 1.50 -16.39 2.56
C ARG A 178 0.68 -17.48 1.90
N ARG A 179 0.34 -18.50 2.68
CA ARG A 179 -0.34 -19.71 2.17
C ARG A 179 -1.82 -19.72 2.57
N LEU A 180 -2.68 -20.05 1.62
CA LEU A 180 -4.07 -20.41 1.85
C LEU A 180 -4.30 -21.85 1.37
N ARG A 181 -4.92 -22.68 2.22
CA ARG A 181 -5.20 -24.11 1.95
C ARG A 181 -6.61 -24.45 2.44
N PHE A 182 -7.47 -24.87 1.52
CA PHE A 182 -8.85 -25.24 1.78
C PHE A 182 -9.27 -26.38 0.85
N GLY A 183 -9.90 -27.43 1.39
CA GLY A 183 -10.27 -28.62 0.61
C GLY A 183 -9.07 -29.38 0.03
N ASP A 184 -9.34 -30.17 -1.03
CA ASP A 184 -8.36 -30.92 -1.82
C ASP A 184 -8.39 -30.41 -3.28
N VAL A 185 -7.39 -29.59 -3.63
CA VAL A 185 -7.33 -28.98 -4.95
C VAL A 185 -6.97 -30.00 -6.04
N ASP A 186 -6.19 -31.03 -5.71
CA ASP A 186 -5.73 -32.02 -6.68
C ASP A 186 -6.89 -32.95 -7.07
N GLU A 187 -7.75 -33.33 -6.13
CA GLU A 187 -9.01 -34.04 -6.41
C GLU A 187 -9.93 -33.20 -7.31
N ALA A 188 -10.03 -31.89 -7.05
CA ALA A 188 -10.85 -30.99 -7.86
C ALA A 188 -10.37 -30.95 -9.33
N PHE A 189 -9.06 -30.85 -9.55
CA PHE A 189 -8.49 -30.88 -10.91
C PHE A 189 -8.65 -32.23 -11.60
N ALA A 190 -8.58 -33.34 -10.86
CA ALA A 190 -8.79 -34.68 -11.43
C ALA A 190 -10.24 -34.92 -11.89
N ARG A 191 -11.21 -34.20 -11.30
CA ARG A 191 -12.65 -34.37 -11.56
C ARG A 191 -13.24 -33.33 -12.51
N ALA A 192 -12.50 -32.28 -12.85
CA ALA A 192 -13.00 -31.20 -13.68
C ALA A 192 -13.13 -31.61 -15.15
N ASP A 193 -14.17 -31.08 -15.80
CA ASP A 193 -14.36 -31.22 -17.23
C ASP A 193 -13.38 -30.32 -18.01
N HIS A 194 -13.04 -29.16 -17.44
CA HIS A 194 -12.17 -28.16 -18.02
C HIS A 194 -11.16 -27.64 -17.00
N VAL A 195 -9.96 -27.33 -17.50
CA VAL A 195 -8.92 -26.66 -16.72
C VAL A 195 -8.50 -25.40 -17.45
N PHE A 196 -8.70 -24.26 -16.79
CA PHE A 196 -8.40 -22.95 -17.36
C PHE A 196 -7.25 -22.29 -16.61
N GLU A 197 -6.21 -21.88 -17.32
CA GLU A 197 -4.98 -21.35 -16.73
C GLU A 197 -4.49 -20.11 -17.46
N TRP A 198 -4.33 -19.01 -16.73
CA TRP A 198 -3.85 -17.75 -17.30
C TRP A 198 -3.02 -16.93 -16.31
N ARG A 199 -2.23 -16.01 -16.89
CA ARG A 199 -1.43 -15.01 -16.18
C ARG A 199 -2.03 -13.62 -16.35
N TYR A 200 -1.98 -12.83 -15.29
CA TYR A 200 -2.37 -11.43 -15.21
C TYR A 200 -1.23 -10.63 -14.58
N GLU A 201 -1.10 -9.36 -14.96
CA GLU A 201 -0.08 -8.48 -14.39
C GLU A 201 -0.54 -7.03 -14.34
N SER A 202 0.04 -6.26 -13.43
CA SER A 202 -0.13 -4.81 -13.34
C SER A 202 1.22 -4.11 -13.18
N ALA A 203 1.32 -2.90 -13.72
CA ALA A 203 2.42 -2.00 -13.42
C ALA A 203 2.26 -1.38 -12.01
N PRO A 204 3.34 -0.81 -11.43
CA PRO A 204 3.20 0.06 -10.27
C PRO A 204 2.28 1.25 -10.59
N ILE A 205 1.52 1.71 -9.59
CA ILE A 205 0.59 2.84 -9.74
C ILE A 205 0.82 3.82 -8.60
N GLU A 206 1.12 5.07 -8.96
CA GLU A 206 1.26 6.17 -8.00
C GLU A 206 -0.11 6.80 -7.67
N HIS A 207 -0.27 7.29 -6.44
CA HIS A 207 -1.51 7.80 -5.87
C HIS A 207 -1.95 9.14 -6.44
N ALA A 208 -0.99 9.94 -6.88
CA ALA A 208 -1.06 11.29 -7.41
C ALA A 208 -1.90 12.23 -6.51
N PRO A 209 -1.64 12.31 -5.19
CA PRO A 209 -2.40 13.20 -4.32
C PRO A 209 -2.17 14.65 -4.74
N THR A 210 -3.20 15.50 -4.69
CA THR A 210 -3.07 16.91 -5.12
C THR A 210 -2.07 17.67 -4.24
N GLU A 211 -2.19 17.52 -2.92
CA GLU A 211 -1.17 17.96 -1.96
C GLU A 211 -0.07 16.88 -1.89
N THR A 212 1.18 17.25 -2.15
CA THR A 212 2.34 16.36 -2.01
C THR A 212 2.68 16.12 -0.55
N THR A 213 3.25 14.94 -0.27
CA THR A 213 3.63 14.48 1.07
C THR A 213 4.57 15.48 1.76
N GLY A 214 4.26 15.85 3.00
CA GLY A 214 5.10 16.76 3.75
C GLY A 214 4.69 17.02 5.19
N CYS A 215 5.59 17.65 5.93
CA CYS A 215 5.33 18.10 7.28
C CYS A 215 6.10 19.38 7.64
N ILE A 216 5.63 20.06 8.69
CA ILE A 216 6.35 21.11 9.40
C ILE A 216 6.45 20.75 10.88
N VAL A 217 7.68 20.64 11.38
CA VAL A 217 7.96 20.36 12.79
C VAL A 217 8.35 21.66 13.49
N VAL A 218 7.71 21.96 14.61
CA VAL A 218 7.91 23.20 15.40
C VAL A 218 8.30 22.82 16.84
N PRO A 219 9.56 23.06 17.25
CA PRO A 219 9.99 22.94 18.64
C PRO A 219 9.14 23.83 19.56
N GLN A 220 8.82 23.33 20.76
CA GLN A 220 8.02 24.03 21.75
C GLN A 220 8.86 24.40 22.98
N PRO A 221 8.49 25.48 23.72
CA PRO A 221 9.22 25.89 24.93
C PRO A 221 9.30 24.84 26.04
N ASP A 222 8.39 23.87 26.07
CA ASP A 222 8.36 22.75 27.02
C ASP A 222 9.24 21.55 26.58
N GLY A 223 10.01 21.72 25.50
CA GLY A 223 10.89 20.69 24.93
C GLY A 223 10.15 19.63 24.12
N ARG A 224 8.86 19.83 23.79
CA ARG A 224 8.12 18.95 22.88
C ARG A 224 8.28 19.38 21.42
N LEU A 225 7.98 18.47 20.50
CA LEU A 225 7.85 18.78 19.08
C LEU A 225 6.37 18.77 18.68
N ARG A 226 5.91 19.84 18.02
CA ARG A 226 4.62 19.85 17.33
C ARG A 226 4.85 19.55 15.86
N ILE A 227 4.23 18.51 15.34
CA ILE A 227 4.41 18.01 13.98
C ILE A 227 3.10 18.27 13.22
N HIS A 228 3.10 19.24 12.33
CA HIS A 228 2.01 19.46 11.38
C HIS A 228 2.28 18.58 10.16
N SER A 229 1.49 17.53 9.95
CA SER A 229 1.70 16.56 8.87
C SER A 229 0.40 16.30 8.13
N ASP A 230 0.52 16.03 6.84
CA ASP A 230 -0.58 15.56 5.98
C ASP A 230 -0.78 14.04 6.02
N THR A 231 -0.23 13.36 7.03
CA THR A 231 -0.44 11.93 7.29
C THR A 231 -1.92 11.54 7.38
N GLN A 232 -2.24 10.36 6.84
CA GLN A 232 -3.53 9.72 6.98
C GLN A 232 -3.70 8.97 8.32
N ALA A 233 -2.62 8.77 9.06
CA ALA A 233 -2.58 7.87 10.22
C ALA A 233 -1.87 8.54 11.41
N CYS A 234 -2.43 9.65 11.92
CA CYS A 234 -1.79 10.47 12.95
C CYS A 234 -1.19 9.69 14.14
N PHE A 235 -1.91 8.72 14.73
CA PHE A 235 -1.38 7.95 15.85
C PHE A 235 -0.29 6.97 15.42
N PHE A 236 -0.45 6.35 14.26
CA PHE A 236 0.55 5.46 13.70
C PHE A 236 1.84 6.20 13.40
N THR A 237 1.78 7.35 12.71
CA THR A 237 2.94 8.21 12.45
C THR A 237 3.58 8.69 13.75
N LEU A 238 2.79 9.03 14.78
CA LEU A 238 3.28 9.47 16.08
C LEU A 238 4.14 8.38 16.74
N ASP A 239 3.61 7.17 16.84
CA ASP A 239 4.26 6.05 17.52
C ASP A 239 5.51 5.59 16.77
N ASN A 240 5.44 5.48 15.45
CA ASN A 240 6.59 5.16 14.60
C ASN A 240 7.69 6.24 14.70
N THR A 241 7.32 7.53 14.64
CA THR A 241 8.27 8.64 14.77
C THR A 241 8.93 8.61 16.15
N ALA A 242 8.18 8.32 17.21
CA ALA A 242 8.71 8.17 18.57
C ALA A 242 9.75 7.03 18.65
N LEU A 243 9.47 5.89 18.00
CA LEU A 243 10.40 4.77 17.91
C LEU A 243 11.67 5.14 17.16
N ILE A 244 11.57 5.75 15.97
CA ILE A 244 12.74 6.15 15.17
C ILE A 244 13.63 7.15 15.92
N LEU A 245 13.01 8.09 16.64
CA LEU A 245 13.72 9.09 17.44
C LEU A 245 14.26 8.55 18.78
N GLY A 246 13.82 7.37 19.22
CA GLY A 246 14.16 6.85 20.55
C GLY A 246 13.62 7.71 21.69
N THR A 247 12.48 8.40 21.49
CA THR A 247 11.88 9.30 22.48
C THR A 247 10.48 8.82 22.88
N PRO A 248 10.02 9.09 24.12
CA PRO A 248 8.63 8.83 24.49
C PRO A 248 7.63 9.60 23.60
N PHE A 249 6.55 8.96 23.15
CA PHE A 249 5.56 9.57 22.25
C PHE A 249 4.92 10.84 22.84
N ASN A 250 4.85 10.98 24.16
CA ASN A 250 4.31 12.18 24.82
C ASN A 250 5.20 13.44 24.62
N LYS A 251 6.44 13.28 24.17
CA LYS A 251 7.32 14.37 23.72
C LYS A 251 6.97 14.89 22.33
N LEU A 252 6.15 14.16 21.59
CA LEU A 252 5.68 14.52 20.28
C LEU A 252 4.19 14.89 20.34
N ARG A 253 3.75 15.71 19.37
CA ARG A 253 2.34 16.02 19.15
C ARG A 253 2.10 16.17 17.66
N ILE A 254 1.44 15.18 17.06
CA ILE A 254 0.97 15.30 15.68
C ILE A 254 -0.30 16.14 15.62
N VAL A 255 -0.33 17.05 14.65
CA VAL A 255 -1.47 17.86 14.22
C VAL A 255 -1.71 17.51 12.75
N GLY A 256 -2.85 16.88 12.47
CA GLY A 256 -3.24 16.45 11.13
C GLY A 256 -4.77 16.36 11.01
N GLY A 257 -5.26 15.68 9.98
CA GLY A 257 -6.69 15.47 9.72
C GLY A 257 -7.28 16.31 8.58
N THR A 258 -6.56 17.33 8.12
CA THR A 258 -6.79 17.99 6.82
C THR A 258 -5.73 17.52 5.86
N VAL A 259 -6.14 16.79 4.80
CA VAL A 259 -5.22 16.14 3.86
C VAL A 259 -5.75 16.31 2.43
N GLY A 260 -4.92 16.85 1.54
CA GLY A 260 -5.21 17.11 0.13
C GLY A 260 -5.09 15.86 -0.77
N GLY A 261 -5.61 14.73 -0.28
CA GLY A 261 -5.50 13.42 -0.92
C GLY A 261 -4.34 12.59 -0.36
N GLY A 262 -4.53 11.27 -0.34
CA GLY A 262 -3.50 10.34 0.13
C GLY A 262 -3.69 8.95 -0.46
N PHE A 263 -4.94 8.45 -0.49
CA PHE A 263 -5.29 7.17 -1.13
C PHE A 263 -4.48 5.96 -0.62
N GLY A 264 -3.84 6.06 0.55
CA GLY A 264 -2.92 5.08 1.12
C GLY A 264 -1.46 5.53 1.13
N GLY A 265 -1.05 6.46 0.26
CA GLY A 265 0.36 6.86 0.09
C GLY A 265 0.91 7.70 1.25
N LYS A 266 0.04 8.27 2.08
CA LYS A 266 0.43 9.07 3.27
C LYS A 266 0.22 8.30 4.58
N VAL A 267 0.32 6.96 4.55
CA VAL A 267 0.39 6.12 5.76
C VAL A 267 1.82 5.70 6.10
N ASP A 268 2.73 5.78 5.14
CA ASP A 268 4.15 5.55 5.38
C ASP A 268 4.75 6.69 6.20
N ILE A 269 5.86 6.40 6.87
CA ILE A 269 6.53 7.33 7.78
C ILE A 269 7.77 7.82 7.07
N VAL A 270 7.60 8.94 6.37
CA VAL A 270 8.53 9.34 5.30
C VAL A 270 9.26 10.63 5.64
N VAL A 271 8.54 11.63 6.13
CA VAL A 271 9.06 13.01 6.27
C VAL A 271 9.22 13.44 7.72
N GLU A 272 8.38 12.92 8.60
CA GLU A 272 8.24 13.36 9.98
C GLU A 272 9.48 13.06 10.83
N PRO A 273 10.07 11.86 10.81
CA PRO A 273 11.21 11.56 11.69
C PRO A 273 12.43 12.43 11.36
N VAL A 274 12.73 12.62 10.08
CA VAL A 274 13.92 13.38 9.66
C VAL A 274 13.75 14.87 9.93
N ALA A 275 12.54 15.41 9.70
CA ALA A 275 12.22 16.78 10.10
C ALA A 275 12.27 16.96 11.63
N CYS A 276 11.88 15.95 12.41
CA CYS A 276 12.02 15.99 13.87
C CYS A 276 13.48 16.00 14.32
N VAL A 277 14.33 15.14 13.76
CA VAL A 277 15.78 15.14 14.04
C VAL A 277 16.36 16.53 13.73
N ALA A 278 16.08 17.08 12.55
CA ALA A 278 16.53 18.42 12.16
C ALA A 278 16.05 19.52 13.13
N ALA A 279 14.79 19.47 13.56
CA ALA A 279 14.21 20.44 14.49
C ALA A 279 14.82 20.32 15.90
N MET A 280 15.08 19.11 16.40
CA MET A 280 15.77 18.89 17.67
C MET A 280 17.20 19.43 17.65
N LEU A 281 17.88 19.21 16.53
CA LEU A 281 19.28 19.55 16.32
C LEU A 281 19.54 21.05 16.09
N THR A 282 18.55 21.77 15.56
CA THR A 282 18.65 23.21 15.27
C THR A 282 17.86 24.08 16.26
N ASN A 283 16.93 23.49 17.03
CA ASN A 283 15.94 24.18 17.83
C ASN A 283 15.15 25.24 17.02
N ARG A 284 14.93 24.97 15.73
CA ARG A 284 14.19 25.83 14.79
C ARG A 284 13.08 25.02 14.12
N PRO A 285 11.99 25.67 13.65
CA PRO A 285 10.99 25.00 12.84
C PRO A 285 11.59 24.47 11.53
N VAL A 286 11.19 23.27 11.10
CA VAL A 286 11.69 22.63 9.87
C VAL A 286 10.53 22.16 9.01
N LYS A 287 10.51 22.57 7.75
CA LYS A 287 9.61 22.10 6.70
C LYS A 287 10.32 21.05 5.85
N PHE A 288 9.71 19.89 5.70
CA PHE A 288 10.10 18.90 4.70
C PHE A 288 8.88 18.61 3.83
N VAL A 289 8.96 18.94 2.54
CA VAL A 289 7.90 18.72 1.57
C VAL A 289 8.48 18.19 0.27
N TYR A 290 7.79 17.23 -0.31
CA TYR A 290 8.13 16.69 -1.63
C TYR A 290 7.73 17.68 -2.71
N THR A 291 8.54 17.78 -3.75
CA THR A 291 8.06 18.30 -5.04
C THR A 291 7.11 17.29 -5.69
N ARG A 292 6.34 17.73 -6.69
CA ARG A 292 5.56 16.79 -7.52
C ARG A 292 6.44 15.71 -8.17
N TYR A 293 7.66 16.07 -8.58
CA TYR A 293 8.59 15.12 -9.16
C TYR A 293 9.03 14.07 -8.13
N GLU A 294 9.35 14.49 -6.90
CA GLU A 294 9.67 13.57 -5.81
C GLU A 294 8.49 12.68 -5.44
N GLU A 295 7.27 13.23 -5.36
CA GLU A 295 6.07 12.42 -5.13
C GLU A 295 5.97 11.30 -6.15
N MET A 296 6.11 11.62 -7.45
CA MET A 296 5.99 10.62 -8.52
C MET A 296 7.14 9.60 -8.54
N GLN A 297 8.32 9.95 -8.03
CA GLN A 297 9.53 9.14 -8.16
C GLN A 297 9.81 8.27 -6.91
N VAL A 298 9.52 8.79 -5.71
CA VAL A 298 9.97 8.17 -4.45
C VAL A 298 8.88 7.99 -3.39
N SER A 299 7.66 8.49 -3.60
CA SER A 299 6.53 8.02 -2.79
C SER A 299 6.37 6.50 -3.01
N SER A 300 5.77 5.81 -2.05
CA SER A 300 5.51 4.39 -2.21
C SER A 300 4.34 4.18 -3.18
N PRO A 301 4.53 3.56 -4.36
CA PRO A 301 3.41 3.25 -5.23
C PRO A 301 2.65 2.02 -4.73
N ARG A 302 1.52 1.70 -5.37
CA ARG A 302 1.03 0.31 -5.40
C ARG A 302 2.09 -0.60 -6.02
N ALA A 303 2.25 -1.79 -5.47
CA ALA A 303 3.07 -2.85 -6.03
C ALA A 303 2.72 -3.17 -7.49
N ALA A 304 3.73 -3.53 -8.27
CA ALA A 304 3.49 -4.38 -9.43
C ALA A 304 3.14 -5.78 -8.93
N GLU A 305 2.14 -6.42 -9.53
CA GLU A 305 1.71 -7.75 -9.16
C GLU A 305 1.67 -8.66 -10.39
N ARG A 306 2.04 -9.93 -10.22
CA ARG A 306 1.91 -10.99 -11.22
C ARG A 306 1.11 -12.13 -10.63
N ILE A 307 0.02 -12.49 -11.30
CA ILE A 307 -0.97 -13.44 -10.78
C ILE A 307 -1.18 -14.54 -11.80
N TYR A 308 -0.96 -15.78 -11.38
CA TYR A 308 -1.28 -16.98 -12.12
C TYR A 308 -2.52 -17.61 -11.49
N ILE A 309 -3.59 -17.77 -12.26
CA ILE A 309 -4.84 -18.39 -11.80
C ILE A 309 -5.12 -19.62 -12.64
N LYS A 310 -5.36 -20.73 -11.96
CA LYS A 310 -5.78 -21.99 -12.54
C LYS A 310 -7.08 -22.46 -11.90
N ASP A 311 -8.11 -22.69 -12.70
CA ASP A 311 -9.43 -23.11 -12.24
C ASP A 311 -9.81 -24.47 -12.82
N ALA A 312 -10.36 -25.32 -11.95
CA ALA A 312 -10.96 -26.61 -12.26
C ALA A 312 -12.47 -26.41 -12.39
N VAL A 313 -13.04 -26.55 -13.59
CA VAL A 313 -14.41 -26.12 -13.90
C VAL A 313 -15.21 -27.24 -14.56
N MET A 314 -16.47 -27.39 -14.14
CA MET A 314 -17.44 -28.30 -14.76
C MET A 314 -18.07 -27.70 -16.02
N ASN A 315 -18.62 -28.54 -16.90
CA ASN A 315 -19.40 -28.10 -18.06
C ASN A 315 -20.58 -27.18 -17.70
N ASP A 316 -21.14 -27.35 -16.49
CA ASP A 316 -22.23 -26.51 -15.98
C ASP A 316 -21.77 -25.16 -15.38
N GLY A 317 -20.47 -24.88 -15.39
CA GLY A 317 -19.87 -23.65 -14.89
C GLY A 317 -19.51 -23.65 -13.40
N ARG A 318 -19.78 -24.73 -12.65
CA ARG A 318 -19.33 -24.83 -11.26
C ARG A 318 -17.81 -24.91 -11.19
N ILE A 319 -17.20 -24.08 -10.35
CA ILE A 319 -15.76 -24.10 -10.08
C ILE A 319 -15.51 -25.07 -8.91
N LEU A 320 -14.86 -26.19 -9.20
CA LEU A 320 -14.52 -27.20 -8.21
C LEU A 320 -13.27 -26.82 -7.42
N GLY A 321 -12.31 -26.14 -8.06
CA GLY A 321 -11.05 -25.83 -7.42
C GLY A 321 -10.33 -24.67 -8.06
N ARG A 322 -9.54 -23.95 -7.27
CA ARG A 322 -8.74 -22.81 -7.70
C ARG A 322 -7.33 -22.90 -7.11
N LYS A 323 -6.33 -22.79 -7.99
CA LYS A 323 -4.91 -22.70 -7.64
C LYS A 323 -4.35 -21.36 -8.07
N ILE A 324 -3.69 -20.64 -7.16
CA ILE A 324 -3.18 -19.29 -7.41
C ILE A 324 -1.72 -19.18 -6.98
N ILE A 325 -0.93 -18.54 -7.83
CA ILE A 325 0.39 -18.01 -7.45
C ILE A 325 0.34 -16.50 -7.66
N LEU A 326 0.58 -15.74 -6.59
CA LEU A 326 0.70 -14.28 -6.63
C LEU A 326 2.14 -13.91 -6.28
N TYR A 327 2.75 -13.04 -7.08
CA TYR A 327 3.96 -12.32 -6.74
C TYR A 327 3.64 -10.83 -6.59
N VAL A 328 3.91 -10.28 -5.42
CA VAL A 328 3.81 -8.84 -5.10
C VAL A 328 5.23 -8.30 -5.07
N ASP A 329 5.54 -7.33 -5.95
CA ASP A 329 6.81 -6.63 -5.95
C ASP A 329 6.82 -5.57 -4.85
N ALA A 330 7.50 -5.87 -3.73
CA ALA A 330 7.66 -4.96 -2.61
C ALA A 330 8.65 -3.83 -2.90
N GLY A 331 9.44 -3.91 -3.98
CA GLY A 331 10.61 -3.08 -4.17
C GLY A 331 11.70 -3.39 -3.13
N ALA A 332 12.54 -2.40 -2.82
CA ALA A 332 13.75 -2.63 -2.04
C ALA A 332 13.52 -2.94 -0.55
N TYR A 333 12.37 -2.53 -0.01
CA TYR A 333 12.05 -2.57 1.41
C TYR A 333 10.60 -3.04 1.63
N ALA A 334 10.31 -3.66 2.77
CA ALA A 334 9.00 -4.26 3.04
C ALA A 334 7.87 -3.23 3.09
N ARG A 335 8.08 -2.12 3.81
CA ARG A 335 7.01 -1.16 4.18
C ARG A 335 5.72 -1.90 4.55
N HIS A 336 4.59 -1.57 3.91
CA HIS A 336 3.33 -2.25 4.15
C HIS A 336 3.09 -3.50 3.26
N SER A 337 3.97 -3.79 2.30
CA SER A 337 3.79 -4.85 1.29
C SER A 337 3.51 -6.25 1.87
N PRO A 338 4.17 -6.70 2.96
CA PRO A 338 3.86 -7.99 3.58
C PRO A 338 2.41 -8.08 4.09
N TYR A 339 1.89 -6.98 4.64
CA TYR A 339 0.52 -6.88 5.12
C TYR A 339 -0.48 -6.83 3.95
N GLY A 340 -0.14 -6.10 2.87
CA GLY A 340 -0.89 -6.09 1.62
C GLY A 340 -1.02 -7.48 1.00
N THR A 341 0.08 -8.21 0.93
CA THR A 341 0.13 -9.60 0.43
C THR A 341 -0.72 -10.55 1.30
N THR A 342 -0.75 -10.31 2.63
CA THR A 342 -1.64 -11.06 3.53
C THR A 342 -3.12 -10.85 3.22
N LYS A 343 -3.52 -9.59 2.93
CA LYS A 343 -4.87 -9.27 2.50
C LYS A 343 -5.20 -9.87 1.13
N ALA A 344 -4.26 -9.77 0.19
CA ALA A 344 -4.41 -10.37 -1.12
C ALA A 344 -4.66 -11.88 -1.02
N ALA A 345 -3.86 -12.60 -0.24
CA ALA A 345 -4.02 -14.04 -0.03
C ALA A 345 -5.42 -14.43 0.49
N ALA A 346 -5.99 -13.63 1.41
CA ALA A 346 -7.34 -13.86 1.91
C ALA A 346 -8.43 -13.55 0.86
N HIS A 347 -8.15 -12.66 -0.08
CA HIS A 347 -9.06 -12.23 -1.14
C HIS A 347 -9.01 -13.10 -2.40
N MET A 348 -7.87 -13.77 -2.63
CA MET A 348 -7.59 -14.60 -3.80
C MET A 348 -8.63 -15.69 -4.15
N PRO A 349 -9.39 -16.31 -3.21
CA PRO A 349 -10.52 -17.16 -3.58
C PRO A 349 -11.57 -16.44 -4.46
N GLY A 350 -11.66 -15.12 -4.34
CA GLY A 350 -12.71 -14.29 -4.92
C GLY A 350 -14.00 -14.36 -4.09
N PRO A 351 -15.05 -13.62 -4.49
CA PRO A 351 -16.33 -13.63 -3.81
C PRO A 351 -17.18 -14.87 -4.17
N TYR A 352 -16.52 -16.02 -4.37
CA TYR A 352 -17.11 -17.25 -4.89
C TYR A 352 -16.91 -18.42 -3.92
N ALA A 353 -17.95 -19.23 -3.72
CA ALA A 353 -17.88 -20.45 -2.92
C ALA A 353 -17.21 -21.58 -3.69
N ILE A 354 -15.88 -21.55 -3.69
CA ILE A 354 -15.03 -22.58 -4.30
C ILE A 354 -14.63 -23.58 -3.21
N PRO A 355 -14.97 -24.88 -3.34
CA PRO A 355 -14.77 -25.84 -2.27
C PRO A 355 -13.31 -26.21 -2.04
N ASN A 356 -12.45 -26.03 -3.04
CA ASN A 356 -11.03 -26.38 -2.97
C ASN A 356 -10.16 -25.20 -3.42
N VAL A 357 -9.36 -24.63 -2.51
CA VAL A 357 -8.50 -23.47 -2.81
C VAL A 357 -7.09 -23.71 -2.30
N TRP A 358 -6.14 -23.45 -3.20
CA TRP A 358 -4.72 -23.38 -2.91
C TRP A 358 -4.21 -22.03 -3.40
N ALA A 359 -3.59 -21.23 -2.54
CA ALA A 359 -2.93 -20.00 -2.94
C ALA A 359 -1.59 -19.83 -2.24
N ASP A 360 -0.57 -19.49 -3.03
CA ASP A 360 0.75 -19.07 -2.54
C ASP A 360 1.01 -17.63 -3.00
N CYS A 361 1.07 -16.72 -2.04
CA CYS A 361 1.23 -15.29 -2.29
C CYS A 361 2.58 -14.83 -1.74
N HIS A 362 3.50 -14.52 -2.63
CA HIS A 362 4.86 -14.09 -2.33
C HIS A 362 4.94 -12.57 -2.27
N CYS A 363 5.56 -12.05 -1.22
CA CYS A 363 5.99 -10.65 -1.14
C CYS A 363 7.49 -10.66 -1.45
N VAL A 364 7.89 -10.12 -2.60
CA VAL A 364 9.22 -10.29 -3.19
C VAL A 364 9.96 -8.95 -3.19
N PHE A 365 11.22 -8.96 -2.78
CA PHE A 365 12.08 -7.78 -2.82
C PHE A 365 12.77 -7.66 -4.18
N THR A 366 12.79 -6.45 -4.74
CA THR A 366 13.47 -6.08 -5.99
C THR A 366 14.16 -4.73 -5.83
N ASN A 367 15.00 -4.30 -6.77
CA ASN A 367 15.63 -2.97 -6.74
C ASN A 367 14.73 -1.84 -7.29
N ARG A 368 13.40 -2.05 -7.32
CA ARG A 368 12.42 -0.99 -7.61
C ARG A 368 12.14 -0.14 -6.38
N THR A 369 11.54 1.04 -6.59
CA THR A 369 11.02 1.89 -5.51
C THR A 369 10.13 1.05 -4.59
N PRO A 370 10.34 1.10 -3.25
CA PRO A 370 9.54 0.33 -2.31
C PRO A 370 8.05 0.62 -2.45
N SER A 371 7.25 -0.43 -2.59
CA SER A 371 5.80 -0.31 -2.70
C SER A 371 5.13 -0.33 -1.33
N SER A 372 3.91 0.20 -1.25
CA SER A 372 3.16 0.23 0.00
C SER A 372 1.64 0.29 -0.24
N ALA A 373 0.90 0.81 0.74
CA ALA A 373 -0.55 0.84 0.74
C ALA A 373 -1.11 1.76 -0.35
N MET A 374 -2.00 1.21 -1.19
CA MET A 374 -2.88 1.99 -2.08
C MET A 374 -4.33 1.49 -1.93
N ARG A 375 -5.30 2.40 -2.10
CA ARG A 375 -6.76 2.15 -2.01
C ARG A 375 -7.16 0.82 -2.65
N GLY A 376 -7.84 -0.05 -1.89
CA GLY A 376 -8.10 -1.43 -2.30
C GLY A 376 -6.90 -2.35 -2.09
N PHE A 377 -6.15 -2.12 -1.01
CA PHE A 377 -4.82 -2.67 -0.76
C PHE A 377 -4.76 -4.21 -0.84
N GLY A 378 -4.04 -4.73 -1.84
CA GLY A 378 -3.95 -6.16 -2.16
C GLY A 378 -5.18 -6.78 -2.82
N VAL A 379 -6.24 -5.98 -3.05
CA VAL A 379 -7.55 -6.45 -3.53
C VAL A 379 -7.81 -6.03 -4.98
N THR A 380 -7.47 -4.79 -5.37
CA THR A 380 -7.86 -4.26 -6.70
C THR A 380 -7.27 -5.02 -7.88
N ILE A 381 -6.00 -5.41 -7.82
CA ILE A 381 -5.36 -6.17 -8.91
C ILE A 381 -5.83 -7.64 -8.88
N ALA A 382 -6.04 -8.19 -7.69
CA ALA A 382 -6.67 -9.49 -7.52
C ALA A 382 -8.07 -9.51 -8.15
N ASP A 383 -8.92 -8.50 -7.91
CA ASP A 383 -10.24 -8.36 -8.55
C ASP A 383 -10.11 -8.29 -10.07
N PHE A 384 -9.20 -7.48 -10.60
CA PHE A 384 -8.95 -7.45 -12.05
C PHE A 384 -8.64 -8.85 -12.61
N ALA A 385 -7.73 -9.59 -11.96
CA ALA A 385 -7.34 -10.93 -12.40
C ALA A 385 -8.48 -11.95 -12.25
N LEU A 386 -9.12 -11.99 -11.09
CA LEU A 386 -10.23 -12.91 -10.78
C LEU A 386 -11.44 -12.65 -11.68
N GLU A 387 -11.82 -11.41 -11.89
CA GLU A 387 -12.99 -11.08 -12.71
C GLU A 387 -12.70 -11.25 -14.22
N SER A 388 -11.48 -10.97 -14.66
CA SER A 388 -11.03 -11.32 -16.01
C SER A 388 -11.03 -12.84 -16.23
N GLN A 389 -10.59 -13.60 -15.23
CA GLN A 389 -10.62 -15.06 -15.23
C GLN A 389 -12.05 -15.57 -15.40
N MET A 390 -13.00 -15.08 -14.61
CA MET A 390 -14.42 -15.45 -14.71
C MET A 390 -14.99 -15.18 -16.10
N ASP A 391 -14.69 -14.02 -16.69
CA ASP A 391 -15.13 -13.68 -18.04
C ASP A 391 -14.55 -14.60 -19.12
N ARG A 392 -13.29 -14.99 -18.99
CA ARG A 392 -12.63 -15.90 -19.94
C ARG A 392 -13.16 -17.31 -19.85
N ILE A 393 -13.41 -17.80 -18.63
CA ILE A 393 -14.08 -19.09 -18.39
C ILE A 393 -15.47 -19.06 -19.01
N ALA A 394 -16.27 -18.02 -18.75
CA ALA A 394 -17.62 -17.89 -19.29
C ALA A 394 -17.62 -17.93 -20.83
N ARG A 395 -16.71 -17.18 -21.48
CA ARG A 395 -16.57 -17.19 -22.94
C ARG A 395 -16.14 -18.55 -23.49
N ALA A 396 -15.21 -19.23 -22.82
CA ALA A 396 -14.74 -20.56 -23.24
C ALA A 396 -15.84 -21.64 -23.11
N LEU A 397 -16.75 -21.47 -22.16
CA LEU A 397 -17.93 -22.34 -21.98
C LEU A 397 -19.16 -21.87 -22.77
N GLU A 398 -19.05 -20.79 -23.55
CA GLU A 398 -20.18 -20.15 -24.23
C GLU A 398 -21.36 -19.82 -23.28
N MET A 399 -21.02 -19.42 -22.06
CA MET A 399 -21.95 -19.12 -20.97
C MET A 399 -22.04 -17.61 -20.73
N ASP A 400 -23.21 -17.14 -20.29
CA ASP A 400 -23.36 -15.77 -19.78
C ASP A 400 -22.40 -15.52 -18.59
N PRO A 401 -21.52 -14.50 -18.63
CA PRO A 401 -20.60 -14.18 -17.54
C PRO A 401 -21.29 -13.84 -16.22
N LEU A 402 -22.52 -13.32 -16.23
CA LEU A 402 -23.28 -13.06 -15.01
C LEU A 402 -23.81 -14.38 -14.41
N ARG A 403 -24.26 -15.31 -15.26
CA ARG A 403 -24.67 -16.66 -14.83
C ARG A 403 -23.53 -17.39 -14.13
N LEU A 404 -22.33 -17.38 -14.70
CA LEU A 404 -21.17 -18.06 -14.11
C LEU A 404 -20.88 -17.52 -12.68
N ARG A 405 -20.91 -16.19 -12.52
CA ARG A 405 -20.67 -15.55 -11.23
C ARG A 405 -21.76 -15.89 -10.22
N LEU A 406 -23.02 -15.79 -10.63
CA LEU A 406 -24.18 -16.08 -9.79
C LEU A 406 -24.22 -17.53 -9.30
N LEU A 407 -23.85 -18.48 -10.17
CA LEU A 407 -23.74 -19.90 -9.81
C LEU A 407 -22.71 -20.14 -8.69
N ASN A 408 -21.60 -19.41 -8.75
CA ASN A 408 -20.47 -19.58 -7.86
C ASN A 408 -20.45 -18.57 -6.70
N ALA A 409 -21.31 -17.55 -6.65
CA ALA A 409 -21.30 -16.48 -5.63
C ALA A 409 -21.43 -17.01 -4.18
N TYR A 410 -20.68 -16.44 -3.24
CA TYR A 410 -20.92 -16.74 -1.81
C TYR A 410 -22.35 -16.40 -1.41
N ARG A 411 -22.90 -17.26 -0.54
CA ARG A 411 -24.13 -17.04 0.22
C ARG A 411 -23.83 -17.07 1.72
N ASP A 412 -24.75 -16.54 2.52
CA ASP A 412 -24.64 -16.59 3.97
C ASP A 412 -24.62 -18.04 4.45
N GLY A 413 -23.71 -18.32 5.38
CA GLY A 413 -23.43 -19.68 5.84
C GLY A 413 -22.37 -20.43 5.02
N ASP A 414 -22.00 -19.97 3.82
CA ASP A 414 -20.90 -20.58 3.08
C ASP A 414 -19.58 -20.43 3.85
N MET A 415 -18.75 -21.48 3.82
CA MET A 415 -17.41 -21.41 4.42
C MET A 415 -16.42 -20.78 3.44
N LYS A 416 -15.82 -19.64 3.81
CA LYS A 416 -14.73 -19.03 3.04
C LYS A 416 -13.47 -19.88 3.16
N ALA A 417 -12.59 -19.79 2.16
CA ALA A 417 -11.34 -20.57 2.15
C ALA A 417 -10.40 -20.26 3.32
N HIS A 418 -10.51 -19.07 3.92
CA HIS A 418 -9.80 -18.70 5.16
C HIS A 418 -10.57 -19.09 6.44
N ARG A 419 -11.48 -20.08 6.34
CA ARG A 419 -12.23 -20.71 7.44
C ARG A 419 -13.04 -19.74 8.29
N LYS A 420 -13.67 -18.76 7.65
CA LYS A 420 -14.70 -17.91 8.25
C LYS A 420 -16.00 -18.13 7.51
N VAL A 421 -17.09 -18.22 8.26
CA VAL A 421 -18.44 -18.25 7.69
C VAL A 421 -18.68 -16.91 7.00
N ALA A 422 -19.28 -16.96 5.81
CA ALA A 422 -19.73 -15.78 5.10
C ALA A 422 -21.05 -15.29 5.73
N GLU A 423 -21.09 -13.98 5.98
CA GLU A 423 -22.22 -13.27 6.59
C GLU A 423 -22.36 -11.94 5.85
N GLY A 424 -23.60 -11.45 5.70
CA GLY A 424 -23.89 -10.19 5.01
C GLY A 424 -23.48 -10.22 3.53
N THR A 425 -23.60 -11.38 2.90
CA THR A 425 -23.31 -11.53 1.47
C THR A 425 -24.39 -10.87 0.61
N ALA A 426 -23.99 -10.23 -0.48
CA ALA A 426 -24.91 -9.49 -1.34
C ALA A 426 -24.53 -9.52 -2.83
N LEU A 427 -23.60 -10.39 -3.24
CA LEU A 427 -23.11 -10.41 -4.62
C LEU A 427 -24.23 -10.77 -5.61
N ILE A 428 -25.14 -11.68 -5.22
CA ILE A 428 -26.27 -12.11 -6.06
C ILE A 428 -27.17 -10.91 -6.37
N GLU A 429 -27.58 -10.17 -5.34
CA GLU A 429 -28.45 -9.00 -5.41
C GLU A 429 -27.79 -7.87 -6.20
N VAL A 430 -26.49 -7.65 -5.98
CA VAL A 430 -25.70 -6.66 -6.74
C VAL A 430 -25.69 -7.00 -8.23
N ILE A 431 -25.45 -8.26 -8.60
CA ILE A 431 -25.46 -8.68 -10.01
C ILE A 431 -26.87 -8.55 -10.60
N GLN A 432 -27.91 -8.98 -9.89
CA GLN A 432 -29.30 -8.85 -10.35
C GLN A 432 -29.66 -7.38 -10.62
N LYS A 433 -29.28 -6.47 -9.71
CA LYS A 433 -29.54 -5.03 -9.87
C LYS A 433 -28.73 -4.44 -11.01
N ALA A 434 -27.45 -4.79 -11.12
CA ALA A 434 -26.58 -4.32 -12.20
C ALA A 434 -27.10 -4.77 -13.58
N ALA A 435 -27.51 -6.03 -13.70
CA ALA A 435 -28.12 -6.58 -14.92
C ALA A 435 -29.38 -5.81 -15.31
N ALA A 436 -30.29 -5.57 -14.36
CA ALA A 436 -31.51 -4.81 -14.60
C ALA A 436 -31.22 -3.36 -15.04
N MET A 437 -30.21 -2.70 -14.46
CA MET A 437 -29.84 -1.32 -14.82
C MET A 437 -29.32 -1.18 -16.26
N VAL A 438 -28.72 -2.23 -16.81
CA VAL A 438 -28.21 -2.23 -18.18
C VAL A 438 -29.13 -2.96 -19.17
N GLY A 439 -30.31 -3.41 -18.73
CA GLY A 439 -31.27 -4.13 -19.56
C GLY A 439 -30.85 -5.56 -19.93
N HIS A 440 -29.93 -6.17 -19.18
CA HIS A 440 -29.53 -7.57 -19.36
C HIS A 440 -30.51 -8.50 -18.66
N GLU A 441 -31.25 -9.32 -19.43
CA GLU A 441 -32.26 -10.20 -18.88
C GLU A 441 -31.64 -11.48 -18.29
N LEU A 442 -31.75 -11.64 -16.97
CA LEU A 442 -31.34 -12.86 -16.29
C LEU A 442 -32.45 -13.94 -16.34
N PRO A 443 -32.09 -15.22 -16.54
CA PRO A 443 -33.00 -16.35 -16.36
C PRO A 443 -33.76 -16.30 -15.03
N ALA A 444 -35.00 -16.79 -15.03
CA ALA A 444 -35.90 -16.70 -13.88
C ALA A 444 -35.35 -17.37 -12.61
N GLU A 445 -34.58 -18.45 -12.75
CA GLU A 445 -33.89 -19.09 -11.63
C GLU A 445 -32.91 -18.14 -10.94
N PHE A 446 -32.11 -17.40 -11.71
CA PHE A 446 -31.11 -16.50 -11.16
C PHE A 446 -31.70 -15.19 -10.62
N ARG A 447 -32.86 -14.77 -11.12
CA ARG A 447 -33.62 -13.64 -10.54
C ARG A 447 -34.25 -13.96 -9.18
N ARG A 448 -34.46 -15.25 -8.87
CA ARG A 448 -35.06 -15.70 -7.61
C ARG A 448 -34.03 -16.09 -6.54
N MET A 449 -32.75 -16.20 -6.89
CA MET A 449 -31.73 -16.50 -5.90
C MET A 449 -31.57 -15.35 -4.92
N SER A 450 -31.19 -15.72 -3.71
CA SER A 450 -30.84 -14.82 -2.61
C SER A 450 -29.49 -15.23 -2.03
N SER A 451 -28.67 -14.26 -1.65
CA SER A 451 -27.45 -14.49 -0.89
C SER A 451 -27.76 -14.93 0.56
N ALA A 452 -28.95 -14.62 1.08
CA ALA A 452 -29.35 -14.98 2.45
C ALA A 452 -29.86 -16.43 2.59
N GLU A 453 -30.11 -17.12 1.47
CA GLU A 453 -30.55 -18.52 1.48
C GLU A 453 -29.33 -19.45 1.36
N GLY A 454 -29.29 -20.55 2.11
CA GLY A 454 -28.24 -21.56 1.97
C GLY A 454 -28.23 -22.23 0.58
N ARG A 455 -27.08 -22.79 0.18
CA ARG A 455 -26.89 -23.50 -1.10
C ARG A 455 -27.69 -24.78 -1.24
#